data_AF-A0A3P8J0Y2-F1
#
_entry.id   AF-A0A3P8J0Y2-F1
#
_cell.length_a   1.000
_cell.length_b   1.000
_cell.length_c   1.000
_cell.angle_alpha   90.00
_cell.angle_beta   90.00
_cell.angle_gamma   90.00
#
_symmetry.space_group_name_H-M   'P 1'
#
loop_
_entity.id
_entity.type
_entity.pdbx_description
1 polymer ?
#
loop_
_entity_poly.entity_id
_entity_poly.type
_entity_poly.pdbx_seq_one_letter_code
_entity_poly.pdbx_strand_id
1 'polypeptide(L)'
;MLAIFRLVFAALLALGGPAFAVTVEDLQGQFTLDKTPQRIVVLELSFADALAAVDLSPVGIADDNDPERILPEVRARLKPWRSVGTRAQPSLEAISALRPDLIVADSSRHRGIYAACGKSRRCCAKVAQ
;
A
#
# COMPACT_ATOMS: atom_id res chain seq x y z
N MET A 1 23.47 34.99 -26.87
CA MET A 1 23.47 34.66 -25.41
C MET A 1 22.07 34.62 -24.79
N LEU A 2 21.16 35.57 -25.08
CA LEU A 2 19.81 35.61 -24.49
C LEU A 2 18.85 34.46 -24.90
N ALA A 3 19.03 33.88 -26.09
CA ALA A 3 18.11 32.85 -26.62
C ALA A 3 18.27 31.48 -25.94
N ILE A 4 19.49 31.14 -25.49
CA ILE A 4 19.80 29.85 -24.84
C ILE A 4 19.17 29.80 -23.44
N PHE A 5 19.14 30.93 -22.74
CA PHE A 5 18.55 31.02 -21.39
C PHE A 5 17.03 30.83 -21.40
N ARG A 6 16.34 31.25 -22.47
CA ARG A 6 14.89 31.05 -22.64
C ARG A 6 14.52 29.58 -22.90
N LEU A 7 15.37 28.82 -23.60
CA LEU A 7 15.14 27.40 -23.87
C LEU A 7 15.29 26.52 -22.62
N VAL A 8 16.25 26.85 -21.73
CA VAL A 8 16.42 26.14 -20.47
C VAL A 8 15.26 26.39 -19.49
N PHE A 9 14.71 27.62 -19.49
CA PHE A 9 13.60 27.99 -18.61
C PHE A 9 12.26 27.32 -19.00
N ALA A 10 12.02 27.11 -20.30
CA ALA A 10 10.82 26.41 -20.78
C ALA A 10 10.87 24.89 -20.52
N ALA A 11 12.05 24.28 -20.51
CA ALA A 11 12.21 22.86 -20.23
C ALA A 11 11.97 22.50 -18.75
N LEU A 12 12.19 23.45 -17.83
CA LEU A 12 12.03 23.22 -16.39
C LEU A 12 10.56 23.24 -15.93
N LEU A 13 9.65 23.84 -16.72
CA LEU A 13 8.22 23.97 -16.40
C LEU A 13 7.38 22.72 -16.74
N ALA A 14 7.95 21.71 -17.41
CA ALA A 14 7.21 20.55 -17.91
C ALA A 14 7.22 19.31 -16.98
N LEU A 15 7.79 19.41 -15.76
CA LEU A 15 7.92 18.28 -14.82
C LEU A 15 6.77 18.15 -13.80
N GLY A 16 5.70 18.94 -13.94
CA GLY A 16 4.52 18.84 -13.08
C GLY A 16 3.61 17.67 -13.49
N GLY A 17 3.88 16.46 -12.97
CA GLY A 17 2.94 15.34 -13.09
C GLY A 17 1.62 15.60 -12.34
N PRO A 18 0.50 14.98 -12.74
CA PRO A 18 -0.78 15.15 -12.04
C PRO A 18 -0.66 14.68 -10.59
N ALA A 19 -0.90 15.60 -9.64
CA ALA A 19 -1.00 15.29 -8.22
C ALA A 19 -2.38 14.67 -7.95
N PHE A 20 -2.43 13.34 -7.86
CA PHE A 20 -3.62 12.61 -7.41
C PHE A 20 -3.59 12.52 -5.88
N ALA A 21 -4.09 13.56 -5.22
CA ALA A 21 -4.37 13.53 -3.80
C ALA A 21 -5.78 12.96 -3.57
N VAL A 22 -5.89 11.79 -2.95
CA VAL A 22 -7.17 11.18 -2.58
C VAL A 22 -7.28 11.14 -1.07
N THR A 23 -8.27 11.84 -0.53
CA THR A 23 -8.63 11.71 0.88
C THR A 23 -9.56 10.53 1.05
N VAL A 24 -9.16 9.59 1.91
CA VAL A 24 -9.91 8.40 2.24
C VAL A 24 -10.30 8.50 3.72
N GLU A 25 -11.56 8.22 4.03
CA GLU A 25 -12.03 8.09 5.39
C GLU A 25 -11.97 6.61 5.82
N ASP A 26 -11.39 6.37 6.98
CA ASP A 26 -11.28 5.05 7.60
C ASP A 26 -11.78 5.10 9.05
N LEU A 27 -11.75 3.97 9.77
CA LEU A 27 -12.27 3.90 11.15
C LEU A 27 -11.50 4.74 12.18
N GLN A 28 -10.37 5.33 11.83
CA GLN A 28 -9.58 6.24 12.66
C GLN A 28 -9.70 7.70 12.21
N GLY A 29 -10.44 7.98 11.14
CA GLY A 29 -10.65 9.30 10.57
C GLY A 29 -10.15 9.42 9.13
N GLN A 30 -9.92 10.65 8.68
CA GLN A 30 -9.46 10.90 7.33
C GLN A 30 -7.94 10.86 7.23
N PHE A 31 -7.45 10.27 6.14
CA PHE A 31 -6.06 10.40 5.73
C PHE A 31 -5.99 10.70 4.24
N THR A 32 -4.96 11.44 3.84
CA THR A 32 -4.73 11.78 2.44
C THR A 32 -3.62 10.91 1.86
N LEU A 33 -3.91 10.31 0.71
CA LEU A 33 -2.92 9.68 -0.15
C LEU A 33 -2.48 10.73 -1.17
N ASP A 34 -1.29 11.31 -0.98
CA ASP A 34 -0.75 12.36 -1.86
C ASP A 34 -0.38 11.84 -3.26
N LYS A 35 -0.26 10.51 -3.40
CA LYS A 35 0.12 9.80 -4.62
C LYS A 35 -0.53 8.43 -4.68
N THR A 36 -0.70 7.91 -5.89
CA THR A 36 -1.15 6.53 -6.10
C THR A 36 -0.15 5.54 -5.50
N PRO A 37 -0.57 4.72 -4.51
CA PRO A 37 0.32 3.74 -3.89
C PRO A 37 0.73 2.68 -4.91
N GLN A 38 2.02 2.36 -4.92
CA GLN A 38 2.67 1.40 -5.81
C GLN A 38 3.11 0.14 -5.06
N ARG A 39 3.24 0.19 -3.73
CA ARG A 39 3.79 -0.87 -2.89
C ARG A 39 2.84 -1.14 -1.72
N ILE A 40 1.80 -1.90 -2.02
CA ILE A 40 0.73 -2.20 -1.06
C ILE A 40 1.04 -3.48 -0.29
N VAL A 41 0.88 -3.46 1.02
CA VAL A 41 0.88 -4.65 1.88
C VAL A 41 -0.52 -4.83 2.47
N VAL A 42 -1.02 -6.07 2.46
CA VAL A 42 -2.33 -6.42 3.01
C VAL A 42 -2.18 -7.40 4.16
N LEU A 43 -2.91 -7.16 5.25
CA LEU A 43 -2.85 -7.99 6.47
C LEU A 43 -4.06 -8.92 6.63
N GLU A 44 -4.88 -9.06 5.58
CA GLU A 44 -6.05 -9.94 5.52
C GLU A 44 -6.18 -10.53 4.10
N LEU A 45 -6.77 -11.71 3.98
CA LEU A 45 -6.99 -12.41 2.70
C LEU A 45 -8.10 -11.74 1.86
N SER A 46 -9.15 -11.23 2.49
CA SER A 46 -10.24 -10.48 1.84
C SER A 46 -9.73 -9.21 1.16
N PHE A 47 -8.69 -8.57 1.72
CA PHE A 47 -8.05 -7.43 1.08
C PHE A 47 -7.16 -7.85 -0.10
N ALA A 48 -6.54 -9.03 -0.05
CA ALA A 48 -5.85 -9.58 -1.21
C ALA A 48 -6.83 -9.86 -2.36
N ASP A 49 -8.01 -10.40 -2.05
CA ASP A 49 -9.11 -10.61 -2.99
C ASP A 49 -9.62 -9.28 -3.57
N ALA A 50 -9.86 -8.27 -2.72
CA ALA A 50 -10.29 -6.94 -3.15
C ALA A 50 -9.28 -6.28 -4.11
N LEU A 51 -7.98 -6.43 -3.86
CA LEU A 51 -6.94 -5.94 -4.79
C LEU A 51 -6.94 -6.72 -6.10
N ALA A 52 -7.06 -8.04 -6.04
CA ALA A 52 -7.15 -8.88 -7.24
C ALA A 52 -8.38 -8.52 -8.10
N ALA A 53 -9.50 -8.16 -7.48
CA ALA A 53 -10.73 -7.76 -8.17
C ALA A 53 -10.54 -6.51 -9.05
N VAL A 54 -9.63 -5.62 -8.67
CA VAL A 54 -9.27 -4.39 -9.41
C VAL A 54 -7.93 -4.49 -10.15
N ASP A 55 -7.45 -5.72 -10.38
CA ASP A 55 -6.19 -6.02 -11.09
C ASP A 55 -4.94 -5.37 -10.47
N LEU A 56 -4.95 -5.15 -9.16
CA LEU A 56 -3.79 -4.71 -8.37
C LEU A 56 -3.17 -5.89 -7.63
N SER A 57 -1.83 -5.88 -7.54
CA SER A 57 -1.08 -6.92 -6.82
C SER A 57 -0.31 -6.34 -5.63
N PRO A 58 -0.50 -6.84 -4.40
CA PRO A 58 0.29 -6.42 -3.26
C PRO A 58 1.72 -6.95 -3.34
N VAL A 59 2.67 -6.22 -2.75
CA VAL A 59 4.05 -6.67 -2.61
C VAL A 59 4.24 -7.61 -1.41
N GLY A 60 3.28 -7.63 -0.49
CA GLY A 60 3.26 -8.56 0.62
C GLY A 60 1.88 -8.82 1.21
N ILE A 61 1.70 -10.04 1.73
CA ILE A 61 0.43 -10.55 2.25
C ILE A 61 0.69 -11.26 3.58
N ALA A 62 -0.13 -11.00 4.59
CA ALA A 62 -0.19 -11.84 5.78
C ALA A 62 -1.03 -13.08 5.46
N ASP A 63 -0.38 -14.13 4.96
CA ASP A 63 -1.01 -15.34 4.42
C ASP A 63 -1.01 -16.51 5.44
N ASP A 64 -0.74 -16.24 6.71
CA ASP A 64 -0.57 -17.29 7.73
C ASP A 64 0.61 -18.24 7.45
N ASN A 65 1.61 -17.75 6.69
CA ASN A 65 2.74 -18.53 6.16
C ASN A 65 2.33 -19.66 5.22
N ASP A 66 1.11 -19.59 4.67
CA ASP A 66 0.57 -20.59 3.78
C ASP A 66 -0.10 -19.91 2.58
N PRO A 67 0.58 -19.85 1.42
CA PRO A 67 0.01 -19.25 0.22
C PRO A 67 -1.25 -20.00 -0.26
N GLU A 68 -1.44 -21.26 0.16
CA GLU A 68 -2.60 -22.04 -0.26
C GLU A 68 -3.93 -21.51 0.30
N ARG A 69 -3.88 -20.70 1.36
CA ARG A 69 -5.06 -20.07 1.97
C ARG A 69 -5.73 -19.03 1.09
N ILE A 70 -5.01 -18.46 0.14
CA ILE A 70 -5.59 -17.57 -0.87
C ILE A 70 -6.19 -18.45 -1.96
N LEU A 71 -7.46 -18.20 -2.30
CA LEU A 71 -8.17 -18.97 -3.32
C LEU A 71 -7.39 -19.04 -4.65
N PRO A 72 -7.35 -20.19 -5.34
CA PRO A 72 -6.59 -20.35 -6.59
C PRO A 72 -6.93 -19.30 -7.65
N GLU A 73 -8.19 -18.91 -7.76
CA GLU A 73 -8.68 -17.92 -8.73
C GLU A 73 -8.11 -16.53 -8.42
N VAL A 74 -7.99 -16.20 -7.13
CA VAL A 74 -7.38 -14.95 -6.67
C VAL A 74 -5.87 -14.99 -6.94
N ARG A 75 -5.19 -16.08 -6.57
CA ARG A 75 -3.75 -16.24 -6.81
C ARG A 75 -3.38 -16.09 -8.28
N ALA A 76 -4.21 -16.60 -9.19
CA ALA A 76 -3.98 -16.50 -10.63
C ALA A 76 -3.97 -15.06 -11.16
N ARG A 77 -4.60 -14.11 -10.46
CA ARG A 77 -4.63 -12.68 -10.80
C ARG A 77 -3.54 -11.87 -10.11
N LEU A 78 -2.88 -12.44 -9.11
CA LEU A 78 -1.85 -11.77 -8.33
C LEU A 78 -0.44 -12.06 -8.88
N LYS A 79 0.39 -11.03 -8.91
CA LYS A 79 1.85 -11.20 -9.06
C LYS A 79 2.43 -11.89 -7.81
N PRO A 80 3.63 -12.50 -7.90
CA PRO A 80 4.30 -13.06 -6.73
C PRO A 80 4.43 -12.03 -5.61
N TRP A 81 4.02 -12.40 -4.40
CA TRP A 81 4.11 -11.59 -3.19
C TRP A 81 5.12 -12.19 -2.21
N ARG A 82 5.52 -11.41 -1.21
CA ARG A 82 6.26 -11.91 -0.05
C ARG A 82 5.32 -12.10 1.13
N SER A 83 5.35 -13.29 1.75
CA SER A 83 4.65 -13.48 3.03
C SER A 83 5.22 -12.55 4.08
N VAL A 84 4.33 -11.88 4.83
CA VAL A 84 4.69 -11.06 5.99
C VAL A 84 4.29 -11.73 7.30
N GLY A 85 4.10 -13.05 7.31
CA GLY A 85 3.76 -13.83 8.48
C GLY A 85 2.26 -14.08 8.63
N THR A 86 1.81 -14.20 9.88
CA THR A 86 0.42 -14.54 10.19
C THR A 86 -0.48 -13.32 10.26
N ARG A 87 -1.77 -13.49 10.01
CA ARG A 87 -2.77 -12.44 10.23
C ARG A 87 -2.92 -12.14 11.72
N ALA A 88 -2.79 -13.15 12.58
CA ALA A 88 -2.84 -12.95 14.03
C ALA A 88 -1.69 -12.06 14.51
N GLN A 89 -0.49 -12.28 13.98
CA GLN A 89 0.72 -11.53 14.30
C GLN A 89 1.60 -11.36 13.05
N PRO A 90 1.37 -10.29 12.27
CA PRO A 90 2.22 -9.93 11.14
C PRO A 90 3.63 -9.50 11.60
N SER A 91 4.64 -9.84 10.81
CA SER A 91 6.03 -9.45 11.04
C SER A 91 6.27 -8.01 10.60
N LEU A 92 6.42 -7.10 11.56
CA LEU A 92 6.76 -5.69 11.29
C LEU A 92 8.11 -5.55 10.58
N GLU A 93 9.04 -6.47 10.83
CA GLU A 93 10.34 -6.52 10.16
C GLU A 93 10.18 -6.84 8.67
N ALA A 94 9.41 -7.89 8.35
CA ALA A 94 9.13 -8.28 6.96
C ALA A 94 8.39 -7.16 6.21
N ILE A 95 7.41 -6.52 6.86
CA ILE A 95 6.68 -5.38 6.31
C ILE A 95 7.63 -4.20 6.06
N SER A 96 8.48 -3.85 7.02
CA SER A 96 9.43 -2.73 6.88
C SER A 96 10.45 -2.96 5.76
N ALA A 97 10.95 -4.19 5.62
CA ALA A 97 11.88 -4.58 4.55
C ALA A 97 11.28 -4.40 3.15
N LEU A 98 9.95 -4.56 3.00
CA LEU A 98 9.25 -4.33 1.75
C LEU A 98 9.10 -2.84 1.40
N ARG A 99 9.35 -1.92 2.34
CA ARG A 99 9.16 -0.47 2.18
C ARG A 99 7.83 -0.12 1.49
N PRO A 100 6.68 -0.54 2.05
CA PRO A 100 5.38 -0.23 1.47
C PRO A 100 5.07 1.26 1.56
N ASP A 101 4.21 1.74 0.68
CA ASP A 101 3.63 3.09 0.73
C ASP A 101 2.19 3.07 1.27
N LEU A 102 1.52 1.92 1.23
CA LEU A 102 0.22 1.67 1.83
C LEU A 102 0.22 0.32 2.55
N ILE A 103 -0.30 0.30 3.78
CA ILE A 103 -0.60 -0.95 4.50
C ILE A 103 -2.10 -0.96 4.77
N VAL A 104 -2.79 -2.01 4.31
CA VAL A 104 -4.21 -2.24 4.54
C VAL A 104 -4.37 -3.26 5.65
N ALA A 105 -4.98 -2.84 6.75
CA ALA A 105 -5.03 -3.63 7.98
C ALA A 105 -6.44 -3.73 8.54
N ASP A 106 -6.79 -4.93 9.03
CA ASP A 106 -8.04 -5.15 9.76
C ASP A 106 -8.10 -4.33 11.04
N SER A 107 -9.30 -3.80 11.30
CA SER A 107 -9.52 -2.80 12.32
C SER A 107 -9.52 -3.34 13.75
N SER A 108 -9.89 -4.60 13.89
CA SER A 108 -10.03 -5.32 15.15
C SER A 108 -8.72 -5.99 15.56
N ARG A 109 -8.11 -6.71 14.61
CA ARG A 109 -6.95 -7.57 14.81
C ARG A 109 -5.64 -6.81 14.90
N HIS A 110 -5.50 -5.72 14.15
CA HIS A 110 -4.22 -5.02 13.99
C HIS A 110 -4.14 -3.68 14.73
N ARG A 111 -4.98 -3.46 15.73
CA ARG A 111 -4.99 -2.20 16.51
C ARG A 111 -3.63 -1.86 17.10
N GLY A 112 -2.87 -2.86 17.57
CA GLY A 112 -1.52 -2.66 18.12
C GLY A 112 -0.46 -2.28 17.07
N ILE A 113 -0.62 -2.74 15.84
CA ILE A 113 0.32 -2.48 14.73
C ILE A 113 0.23 -1.02 14.26
N TYR A 114 -0.96 -0.44 14.34
CA TYR A 114 -1.21 0.96 14.01
C TYR A 114 -0.31 1.94 14.76
N ALA A 115 -0.12 1.71 16.06
CA ALA A 115 0.75 2.56 16.89
C ALA A 115 2.22 2.51 16.42
N ALA A 116 2.66 1.37 15.88
CA ALA A 116 3.99 1.20 15.31
C ALA A 116 4.12 1.86 13.93
N CYS A 117 3.07 1.80 13.10
CA CYS A 117 3.01 2.47 11.79
C CYS A 117 3.08 4.00 11.88
N GLY A 118 2.32 4.61 12.80
CA GLY A 118 2.08 6.05 12.85
C GLY A 118 3.33 6.92 13.00
N LYS A 119 4.45 6.36 13.48
CA LYS A 119 5.73 7.09 13.60
C LYS A 119 6.48 7.25 12.27
N SER A 120 6.14 6.49 11.23
CA SER A 120 7.03 6.32 10.07
C SER A 120 6.49 6.90 8.76
N ARG A 121 5.79 8.04 8.72
CA ARG A 121 5.35 8.75 7.47
C ARG A 121 4.77 7.85 6.35
N ARG A 122 4.32 6.65 6.67
CA ARG A 122 3.78 5.63 5.76
C ARG A 122 2.34 5.44 6.19
N CYS A 123 1.41 5.78 5.31
CA CYS A 123 -0.01 5.79 5.63
C CYS A 123 -0.48 4.34 5.81
N CYS A 124 -0.84 3.97 7.05
CA CYS A 124 -1.56 2.73 7.32
C CYS A 124 -3.06 3.07 7.21
N ALA A 125 -3.76 2.44 6.26
CA ALA A 125 -5.18 2.65 5.99
C ALA A 125 -6.02 1.51 6.58
N LYS A 126 -7.06 1.87 7.34
CA LYS A 126 -7.82 0.93 8.17
C LYS A 126 -9.11 0.58 7.46
N VAL A 127 -9.06 -0.36 6.54
CA VAL A 127 -10.28 -0.76 5.83
C VAL A 127 -11.16 -1.57 6.78
N ALA A 128 -12.37 -1.06 7.01
CA ALA A 128 -13.40 -1.72 7.81
C ALA A 128 -13.90 -2.97 7.07
N GLN A 129 -13.83 -4.11 7.76
CA GLN A 129 -14.89 -5.11 7.72
C GLN A 129 -15.35 -5.35 9.15
#